data_AF-A0A818RC07-F1
#
_entry.id   AF-A0A818RC07-F1
#
_cell.length_a   1.000
_cell.length_b   1.000
_cell.length_c   1.000
_cell.angle_alpha   90.00
_cell.angle_beta   90.00
_cell.angle_gamma   90.00
#
_symmetry.space_group_name_H-M   'P 1'
#
loop_
_entity.id
_entity.type
_entity.pdbx_description
1 polymer ?
#
loop_
_entity_poly.entity_id
_entity_poly.type
_entity_poly.pdbx_seq_one_letter_code
_entity_poly.pdbx_strand_id
1 'polypeptide(L)'
;MPLSLQACRFELPYDLKILEIITPLDYLTNYCRLSSRRQYQFKRLFNRYRNRDYLFESSYLYLSMISIHKENFTRTQFNYLCELIGLEKQEYEFKFETYAGILALCERIIYYSLKLYDENDNLQLTKHAIEKCDFYGLDRKLDGLAISDTMKQLLRAL
;
A
#
# COMPACT_ATOMS: atom_id res chain seq x y z
N MET A 1 5.89 11.79 -11.68
CA MET A 1 4.55 12.26 -11.28
C MET A 1 4.62 12.70 -9.84
N PRO A 2 3.82 13.69 -9.39
CA PRO A 2 3.84 14.08 -7.99
C PRO A 2 3.24 12.94 -7.14
N LEU A 3 3.89 12.65 -6.02
CA LEU A 3 3.35 11.81 -4.96
C LEU A 3 2.14 12.51 -4.33
N SER A 4 1.13 11.76 -3.91
CA SER A 4 -0.04 12.35 -3.26
C SER A 4 -0.71 11.36 -2.31
N LEU A 5 -0.92 11.81 -1.06
CA LEU A 5 -1.67 11.07 -0.04
C LEU A 5 -3.19 11.04 -0.30
N GLN A 6 -3.69 11.80 -1.26
CA GLN A 6 -5.10 11.77 -1.66
C GLN A 6 -5.37 10.79 -2.80
N ALA A 7 -4.32 10.25 -3.42
CA ALA A 7 -4.45 9.39 -4.58
C ALA A 7 -5.02 8.01 -4.24
N CYS A 8 -4.82 7.59 -2.99
CA CYS A 8 -5.40 6.43 -2.34
C CYS A 8 -5.95 6.81 -0.96
N ARG A 9 -6.96 6.07 -0.49
CA ARG A 9 -7.52 6.13 0.86
C ARG A 9 -7.53 4.72 1.43
N PHE A 10 -6.96 4.54 2.61
CA PHE A 10 -7.12 3.30 3.36
C PHE A 10 -8.31 3.43 4.32
N GLU A 11 -9.00 2.33 4.55
CA GLU A 11 -10.20 2.27 5.38
C GLU A 11 -10.03 1.16 6.41
N LEU A 12 -10.66 1.30 7.58
CA LEU A 12 -10.83 0.15 8.46
C LEU A 12 -12.10 -0.62 8.09
N PRO A 13 -12.11 -1.95 8.26
CA PRO A 13 -13.35 -2.70 8.21
C PRO A 13 -14.35 -2.17 9.22
N TYR A 14 -15.64 -2.21 8.87
CA TYR A 14 -16.70 -1.86 9.81
C TYR A 14 -16.68 -2.78 11.05
N ASP A 15 -16.51 -4.09 10.83
CA ASP A 15 -16.22 -5.06 11.89
C ASP A 15 -14.72 -5.36 11.92
N LEU A 16 -14.03 -4.84 12.94
CA LEU A 16 -12.60 -5.00 13.11
C LEU A 16 -12.17 -6.43 13.39
N LYS A 17 -13.07 -7.32 13.84
CA LYS A 17 -12.73 -8.75 14.05
C LYS A 17 -12.31 -9.45 12.78
N ILE A 18 -12.73 -8.95 11.62
CA ILE A 18 -12.29 -9.47 10.32
C ILE A 18 -10.76 -9.41 10.19
N LEU A 19 -10.09 -8.43 10.83
CA LEU A 19 -8.64 -8.28 10.82
C LEU A 19 -7.89 -9.44 11.50
N GLU A 20 -8.56 -10.24 12.33
CA GLU A 20 -7.97 -11.44 12.96
C GLU A 20 -7.83 -12.60 11.97
N ILE A 21 -8.59 -12.57 10.87
CA ILE A 21 -8.73 -13.68 9.93
C ILE A 21 -8.05 -13.38 8.60
N ILE A 22 -8.09 -12.12 8.15
CA ILE A 22 -7.60 -11.75 6.82
C ILE A 22 -6.09 -11.48 6.81
N THR A 23 -5.44 -11.72 5.68
CA THR A 23 -4.02 -11.40 5.49
C THR A 23 -3.81 -9.91 5.18
N PRO A 24 -2.59 -9.37 5.34
CA PRO A 24 -2.24 -8.03 4.87
C PRO A 24 -2.60 -7.76 3.40
N LEU A 25 -2.43 -8.76 2.53
CA LEU A 25 -2.81 -8.68 1.12
C LEU A 25 -4.33 -8.61 0.92
N ASP A 26 -5.09 -9.41 1.67
CA ASP A 26 -6.54 -9.35 1.65
C ASP A 26 -7.02 -7.98 2.13
N TYR A 27 -6.37 -7.43 3.16
CA TYR A 27 -6.67 -6.09 3.63
C TYR A 27 -6.43 -5.04 2.54
N LEU A 28 -5.25 -5.03 1.90
CA LEU A 28 -4.94 -4.09 0.82
C LEU A 28 -5.88 -4.24 -0.37
N THR A 29 -6.31 -5.47 -0.66
CA THR A 29 -7.24 -5.76 -1.76
C THR A 29 -8.62 -5.15 -1.48
N ASN A 30 -9.12 -5.25 -0.24
CA ASN A 30 -10.51 -4.94 0.09
C ASN A 30 -10.72 -3.55 0.72
N TYR A 31 -9.68 -2.98 1.35
CA TYR A 31 -9.78 -1.75 2.14
C TYR A 31 -8.85 -0.62 1.65
N CYS A 32 -8.37 -0.74 0.41
CA CYS A 32 -7.73 0.37 -0.31
C CYS A 32 -8.68 0.93 -1.37
N ARG A 33 -8.99 2.23 -1.28
CA ARG A 33 -9.74 2.97 -2.32
C ARG A 33 -8.79 3.82 -3.13
N LEU A 34 -8.84 3.66 -4.44
CA LEU A 34 -8.02 4.42 -5.37
C LEU A 34 -8.86 5.49 -6.06
N SER A 35 -8.28 6.67 -6.27
CA SER A 35 -8.85 7.66 -7.20
C SER A 35 -8.89 7.10 -8.63
N SER A 36 -9.87 7.51 -9.43
CA SER A 36 -10.01 7.05 -10.84
C SER A 36 -8.73 7.26 -11.65
N ARG A 37 -8.02 8.36 -11.40
CA ARG A 37 -6.72 8.66 -12.03
C ARG A 37 -5.67 7.59 -11.70
N ARG A 38 -5.56 7.17 -10.43
CA ARG A 38 -4.62 6.12 -10.02
C ARG A 38 -5.04 4.74 -10.51
N GLN A 39 -6.33 4.43 -10.48
CA GLN A 39 -6.84 3.18 -11.05
C GLN A 39 -6.40 3.02 -12.50
N TYR A 40 -6.60 4.05 -13.34
CA TYR A 40 -6.18 4.01 -14.73
C TYR A 40 -4.66 3.78 -14.89
N GLN A 41 -3.85 4.47 -14.10
CA GLN A 41 -2.39 4.35 -14.16
C GLN A 41 -1.91 2.98 -13.72
N PHE A 42 -2.37 2.51 -12.56
CA PHE A 42 -2.01 1.20 -12.03
C PHE A 42 -2.50 0.10 -12.98
N LYS A 43 -3.66 0.25 -13.62
CA LYS A 43 -4.15 -0.73 -14.59
C LYS A 43 -3.26 -0.83 -15.82
N ARG A 44 -2.72 0.30 -16.31
CA ARG A 44 -1.75 0.29 -17.42
C ARG A 44 -0.47 -0.46 -17.06
N LEU A 45 0.01 -0.29 -15.83
CA LEU A 45 1.22 -0.97 -15.36
C LEU A 45 0.97 -2.46 -15.11
N PHE A 46 -0.16 -2.79 -14.48
CA PHE A 46 -0.61 -4.17 -14.30
C PHE A 46 -0.64 -4.92 -15.63
N ASN A 47 -1.22 -4.32 -16.67
CA ASN A 47 -1.26 -4.93 -18.00
C ASN A 47 0.10 -5.01 -18.70
N ARG A 48 1.04 -4.11 -18.36
CA ARG A 48 2.38 -4.07 -18.94
C ARG A 48 3.31 -5.12 -18.32
N TYR A 49 3.23 -5.31 -17.01
CA TYR A 49 4.20 -6.09 -16.24
C TYR A 49 3.73 -7.51 -15.88
N ARG A 50 2.45 -7.83 -16.05
CA ARG A 50 1.98 -9.22 -15.95
C ARG A 50 2.52 -10.05 -17.10
N ASN A 51 2.91 -11.29 -16.82
CA ASN A 51 3.27 -12.24 -17.87
C ASN A 51 2.02 -12.81 -18.58
N ARG A 52 2.23 -13.70 -19.57
CA ARG A 52 1.13 -14.32 -20.34
C ARG A 52 0.23 -15.22 -19.49
N ASP A 53 0.77 -15.75 -18.40
CA ASP A 53 0.08 -16.64 -17.46
C ASP A 53 -0.55 -15.88 -16.27
N TYR A 54 -0.63 -14.54 -16.36
CA TYR A 54 -1.17 -13.66 -15.32
C TYR A 54 -0.39 -13.67 -13.99
N LEU A 55 0.85 -14.17 -14.00
CA LEU A 55 1.77 -14.12 -12.87
C LEU A 55 2.64 -12.85 -12.91
N PHE A 56 3.01 -12.40 -11.72
CA PHE A 56 3.95 -11.31 -11.48
C PHE A 56 5.20 -11.87 -10.85
N GLU A 57 6.30 -11.85 -11.59
CA GLU A 57 7.62 -12.06 -11.04
C GLU A 57 7.99 -10.90 -10.10
N SER A 58 8.68 -11.20 -9.00
CA SER A 58 9.14 -10.19 -8.03
C SER A 58 9.98 -9.09 -8.68
N SER A 59 10.77 -9.43 -9.69
CA SER A 59 11.56 -8.48 -10.49
C SER A 59 10.66 -7.48 -11.23
N TYR A 60 9.57 -7.94 -11.86
CA TYR A 60 8.60 -7.08 -12.55
C TYR A 60 7.77 -6.25 -11.59
N LEU A 61 7.44 -6.78 -10.40
CA LEU A 61 6.79 -5.99 -9.35
C LEU A 61 7.66 -4.80 -8.95
N TYR A 62 8.94 -5.05 -8.66
CA TYR A 62 9.92 -4.00 -8.36
C TYR A 62 10.06 -2.97 -9.49
N LEU A 63 10.22 -3.43 -10.74
CA LEU A 63 10.31 -2.54 -11.90
C LEU A 63 9.06 -1.69 -12.08
N SER A 64 7.88 -2.25 -11.80
CA SER A 64 6.63 -1.52 -11.90
C SER A 64 6.53 -0.39 -10.86
N MET A 65 7.04 -0.60 -9.64
CA MET A 65 7.11 0.44 -8.60
C MET A 65 8.10 1.54 -8.96
N ILE A 66 9.29 1.19 -9.46
CA ILE A 66 10.25 2.16 -10.00
C ILE A 66 9.63 2.98 -11.13
N SER A 67 8.85 2.35 -12.02
CA SER A 67 8.26 3.07 -13.15
C SER A 67 7.32 4.21 -12.73
N ILE A 68 6.72 4.10 -11.54
CA ILE A 68 5.82 5.12 -10.96
C ILE A 68 6.62 6.18 -10.20
N HIS A 69 7.54 5.73 -9.36
CA HIS A 69 8.19 6.54 -8.34
C HIS A 69 9.57 7.06 -8.75
N LYS A 70 10.10 6.56 -9.87
CA LYS A 70 11.44 6.83 -10.42
C LYS A 70 12.51 6.59 -9.36
N GLU A 71 13.49 7.48 -9.26
CA GLU A 71 14.68 7.39 -8.40
C GLU A 71 14.36 7.41 -6.89
N ASN A 72 13.10 7.64 -6.50
CA ASN A 72 12.69 7.74 -5.10
C ASN A 72 12.32 6.38 -4.46
N PHE A 73 12.51 5.26 -5.17
CA PHE A 73 12.23 3.92 -4.66
C PHE A 73 13.45 3.01 -4.72
N THR A 74 13.91 2.55 -3.57
CA THR A 74 15.10 1.71 -3.41
C THR A 74 14.75 0.25 -3.20
N ARG A 75 15.73 -0.64 -3.43
CA ARG A 75 15.56 -2.08 -3.16
C ARG A 75 15.29 -2.37 -1.68
N THR A 76 15.85 -1.57 -0.77
CA THR A 76 15.58 -1.69 0.67
C THR A 76 14.12 -1.39 1.00
N GLN A 77 13.55 -0.33 0.41
CA GLN A 77 12.12 -0.02 0.57
C GLN A 77 11.22 -1.10 -0.03
N PHE A 78 11.63 -1.70 -1.15
CA PHE A 78 10.93 -2.84 -1.74
C PHE A 78 10.93 -4.05 -0.81
N ASN A 79 12.08 -4.42 -0.27
CA ASN A 79 12.19 -5.56 0.65
C ASN A 79 11.36 -5.32 1.92
N TYR A 80 11.42 -4.11 2.49
CA TYR A 80 10.58 -3.73 3.64
C TYR A 80 9.08 -3.82 3.31
N LEU A 81 8.67 -3.34 2.14
CA LEU A 81 7.30 -3.48 1.68
C LEU A 81 6.91 -4.96 1.61
N CYS A 82 7.70 -5.79 0.94
CA CYS A 82 7.41 -7.23 0.81
C CYS A 82 7.28 -7.92 2.17
N GLU A 83 8.17 -7.61 3.12
CA GLU A 83 8.10 -8.13 4.49
C GLU A 83 6.80 -7.70 5.19
N LEU A 84 6.44 -6.42 5.09
CA LEU A 84 5.24 -5.85 5.72
C LEU A 84 3.93 -6.52 5.26
N ILE A 85 3.89 -7.03 4.03
CA ILE A 85 2.71 -7.68 3.46
C ILE A 85 2.87 -9.19 3.26
N GLY A 86 3.95 -9.80 3.75
CA GLY A 86 4.17 -11.25 3.70
C GLY A 86 4.40 -11.81 2.29
N LEU A 87 5.05 -11.05 1.40
CA LEU A 87 5.39 -11.51 0.05
C LEU A 87 6.72 -12.27 0.04
N GLU A 88 6.67 -13.59 0.16
CA GLU A 88 7.86 -14.46 0.26
C GLU A 88 8.25 -15.18 -1.05
N LYS A 89 7.29 -15.38 -1.97
CA LYS A 89 7.51 -16.14 -3.22
C LYS A 89 8.26 -15.31 -4.26
N GLN A 90 8.87 -15.96 -5.26
CA GLN A 90 9.48 -15.24 -6.38
C GLN A 90 8.47 -14.88 -7.47
N GLU A 91 7.34 -15.58 -7.52
CA GLU A 91 6.23 -15.34 -8.42
C GLU A 91 4.93 -15.25 -7.63
N TYR A 92 4.08 -14.31 -8.03
CA TYR A 92 2.82 -14.03 -7.36
C TYR A 92 1.68 -13.99 -8.37
N GLU A 93 0.55 -14.57 -7.98
CA GLU A 93 -0.70 -14.39 -8.71
C GLU A 93 -1.49 -13.26 -8.04
N PHE A 94 -1.60 -12.12 -8.73
CA PHE A 94 -2.36 -10.98 -8.23
C PHE A 94 -3.54 -10.67 -9.13
N LYS A 95 -4.70 -10.46 -8.49
CA LYS A 95 -5.76 -9.68 -9.10
C LYS A 95 -5.34 -8.21 -9.17
N PHE A 96 -6.00 -7.45 -10.04
CA PHE A 96 -5.67 -6.03 -10.21
C PHE A 96 -5.80 -5.25 -8.90
N GLU A 97 -6.83 -5.55 -8.11
CA GLU A 97 -7.14 -4.91 -6.84
C GLU A 97 -5.99 -5.09 -5.84
N THR A 98 -5.47 -6.31 -5.72
CA THR A 98 -4.30 -6.63 -4.88
C THR A 98 -3.08 -5.85 -5.34
N TYR A 99 -2.74 -5.94 -6.63
CA TYR A 99 -1.60 -5.20 -7.21
C TYR A 99 -1.72 -3.69 -6.98
N ALA A 100 -2.92 -3.14 -7.16
CA ALA A 100 -3.17 -1.72 -7.02
C ALA A 100 -3.10 -1.27 -5.55
N GLY A 101 -3.52 -2.11 -4.60
CA GLY A 101 -3.34 -1.89 -3.16
C GLY A 101 -1.87 -1.90 -2.74
N ILE A 102 -1.06 -2.83 -3.28
CA ILE A 102 0.39 -2.88 -3.05
C ILE A 102 1.07 -1.59 -3.55
N LEU A 103 0.73 -1.13 -4.78
CA LEU A 103 1.27 0.13 -5.29
C LEU A 103 0.83 1.34 -4.46
N ALA A 104 -0.41 1.36 -3.95
CA ALA A 104 -0.88 2.41 -3.07
C ALA A 104 -0.08 2.48 -1.76
N LEU A 105 0.22 1.32 -1.16
CA LEU A 105 1.09 1.23 0.02
C LEU A 105 2.51 1.69 -0.30
N CYS A 106 3.05 1.30 -1.46
CA CYS A 106 4.35 1.77 -1.94
C CYS A 106 4.40 3.30 -2.02
N GLU A 107 3.39 3.94 -2.60
CA GLU A 107 3.31 5.41 -2.63
C GLU A 107 3.33 6.01 -1.22
N ARG A 108 2.65 5.36 -0.27
CA ARG A 108 2.55 5.80 1.13
C ARG A 108 3.91 5.77 1.84
N ILE A 109 4.64 4.66 1.69
CA ILE A 109 5.98 4.47 2.28
C ILE A 109 6.95 5.51 1.70
N ILE A 110 6.98 5.67 0.38
CA ILE A 110 7.88 6.62 -0.28
C ILE A 110 7.57 8.05 0.15
N TYR A 111 6.29 8.41 0.21
CA TYR A 111 5.87 9.73 0.64
C TYR A 111 6.41 10.08 2.03
N TYR A 112 6.23 9.19 3.03
CA TYR A 112 6.74 9.45 4.37
C TYR A 112 8.26 9.48 4.41
N SER A 113 8.94 8.63 3.64
CA SER A 113 10.40 8.67 3.56
C SER A 113 10.90 10.03 3.05
N LEU A 114 10.30 10.59 2.00
CA LEU A 114 10.70 11.88 1.44
C LEU A 114 10.35 13.05 2.36
N LYS A 115 9.18 13.01 3.01
CA LYS A 115 8.77 14.04 3.97
C LYS A 115 9.77 14.17 5.15
N LEU A 116 10.38 13.07 5.57
CA LEU A 116 11.40 13.09 6.63
C LEU A 116 12.70 13.78 6.20
N TYR A 117 12.98 13.86 4.89
CA TYR A 117 14.17 14.53 4.36
C TYR A 117 13.97 16.02 4.06
N ASP A 118 12.72 16.47 3.95
CA ASP A 118 12.39 17.84 3.55
C ASP A 118 11.71 18.59 4.71
N GLU A 119 12.52 19.11 5.64
CA GLU A 119 12.06 19.87 6.81
C GLU A 119 11.43 21.23 6.46
N ASN A 120 11.58 21.68 5.20
CA ASN A 120 11.31 23.07 4.81
C ASN A 120 10.08 23.28 3.90
N ASP A 121 9.37 22.25 3.44
CA ASP A 121 8.33 22.46 2.42
C ASP A 121 6.87 22.38 2.91
N ASN A 122 6.09 23.33 2.38
CA ASN A 122 4.65 23.56 2.48
C ASN A 122 3.82 22.42 1.85
N LEU A 123 4.22 21.17 2.02
CA LEU A 123 3.51 20.01 1.52
C LEU A 123 2.27 19.76 2.41
N GLN A 124 1.25 20.63 2.27
CA GLN A 124 -0.10 20.44 2.83
C GLN A 124 -0.86 19.33 2.09
N LEU A 125 -0.22 18.18 1.92
CA LEU A 125 -0.86 16.98 1.43
C LEU A 125 -1.31 16.20 2.66
N THR A 126 -2.54 16.48 3.10
CA THR A 126 -3.15 15.74 4.19
C THR A 126 -3.79 14.46 3.64
N LYS A 127 -3.65 13.35 4.39
CA LYS A 127 -4.55 12.20 4.27
C LYS A 127 -6.00 12.66 4.15
N HIS A 128 -6.82 11.87 3.47
CA HIS A 128 -8.27 12.07 3.46
C HIS A 128 -8.80 12.22 4.88
N ALA A 129 -9.69 13.20 5.12
CA ALA A 129 -10.27 13.43 6.45
C ALA A 129 -10.98 12.17 6.99
N ILE A 130 -11.60 11.40 6.10
CA ILE A 130 -12.24 10.13 6.41
C ILE A 130 -11.21 9.12 6.92
N GLU A 131 -10.07 8.96 6.23
CA GLU A 131 -9.00 8.06 6.68
C GLU A 131 -8.44 8.48 8.04
N LYS A 132 -8.23 9.79 8.26
CA LYS A 132 -7.79 10.28 9.57
C LYS A 132 -8.77 9.92 10.67
N CYS A 133 -10.07 10.01 10.40
CA CYS A 133 -11.12 9.63 11.35
C CYS A 133 -11.13 8.12 11.61
N ASP A 134 -11.03 7.31 10.55
CA ASP A 134 -10.98 5.85 10.65
C ASP A 134 -9.79 5.38 11.46
N PHE A 135 -8.62 5.98 11.26
CA PHE A 135 -7.38 5.59 11.95
C PHE A 135 -7.15 6.33 13.27
N TYR A 136 -8.03 7.27 13.65
CA TYR A 136 -7.92 7.95 14.93
C TYR A 136 -8.07 6.96 16.09
N GLY A 137 -7.10 6.96 17.01
CA GLY A 137 -7.08 6.05 18.15
C GLY A 137 -6.90 4.58 17.76
N LEU A 138 -6.22 4.28 16.65
CA LEU A 138 -6.01 2.93 16.13
C LEU A 138 -5.64 1.92 17.21
N ASP A 139 -4.61 2.19 18.04
CA ASP A 139 -4.17 1.23 19.06
C ASP A 139 -5.29 0.86 20.05
N ARG A 140 -6.17 1.80 20.39
CA ARG A 140 -7.33 1.53 21.25
C ARG A 140 -8.41 0.73 20.51
N LYS A 141 -8.57 0.96 19.21
CA LYS A 141 -9.53 0.21 18.37
C LYS A 141 -9.10 -1.24 18.19
N LEU A 142 -7.79 -1.49 18.16
CA LEU A 142 -7.22 -2.83 18.01
C LEU A 142 -7.04 -3.56 19.35
N ASP A 143 -7.27 -2.87 20.48
CA ASP A 143 -7.11 -3.45 21.81
C ASP A 143 -8.08 -4.61 22.02
N GLY A 144 -7.58 -5.71 22.59
CA GLY A 144 -8.35 -6.94 22.78
C GLY A 144 -8.62 -7.79 21.53
N LEU A 145 -8.18 -7.37 20.33
CA LEU A 145 -8.31 -8.17 19.10
C LEU A 145 -7.08 -9.06 18.87
N ALA A 146 -7.32 -10.31 18.44
CA ALA A 146 -6.30 -11.31 18.13
C ALA A 146 -5.67 -11.10 16.73
N ILE A 147 -5.29 -9.87 16.42
CA ILE A 147 -4.72 -9.48 15.12
C ILE A 147 -3.24 -9.86 15.07
N SER A 148 -2.81 -10.38 13.93
CA SER A 148 -1.40 -10.72 13.69
C SER A 148 -0.48 -9.49 13.78
N ASP A 149 0.77 -9.70 14.20
CA ASP A 149 1.72 -8.60 14.35
C ASP A 149 2.04 -7.92 13.01
N THR A 150 2.08 -8.68 11.91
CA THR A 150 2.28 -8.15 10.56
C THR A 150 1.12 -7.23 10.14
N MET A 151 -0.13 -7.60 10.45
CA MET A 151 -1.28 -6.73 10.20
C MET A 151 -1.22 -5.46 11.06
N LYS A 152 -0.86 -5.56 12.34
CA LYS A 152 -0.69 -4.38 13.21
C LYS A 152 0.39 -3.44 12.68
N GLN A 153 1.52 -3.99 12.22
CA GLN A 153 2.59 -3.21 11.61
C GLN A 153 2.13 -2.52 10.33
N LEU A 154 1.41 -3.23 9.45
CA LEU A 154 0.83 -2.65 8.25
C LEU A 154 -0.09 -1.48 8.59
N LEU A 155 -1.07 -1.67 9.49
CA LEU A 155 -2.03 -0.62 9.84
C LEU A 155 -1.38 0.61 10.47
N ARG A 156 -0.29 0.44 11.23
CA ARG A 156 0.50 1.55 11.80
C ARG A 156 1.34 2.28 10.77
N ALA A 157 1.71 1.62 9.67
CA ALA A 157 2.47 2.24 8.58
C ALA A 157 1.60 3.12 7.65
N LEU A 158 0.27 3.06 7.78
CA LEU A 158 -0.68 3.83 6.97
C LEU A 158 -0.87 5.24 7.52
#